data_AF-A0A497PMS6-F1
#
_entry.id   AF-A0A497PMS6-F1
#
_cell.length_a   1.000
_cell.length_b   1.000
_cell.length_c   1.000
_cell.angle_alpha   90.00
_cell.angle_beta   90.00
_cell.angle_gamma   90.00
#
_symmetry.space_group_name_H-M   'P 1'
#
loop_
_entity.id
_entity.type
_entity.pdbx_description
1 polymer ?
#
loop_
_entity_poly.entity_id
_entity_poly.type
_entity_poly.pdbx_seq_one_letter_code
_entity_poly.pdbx_strand_id
1 'polypeptide(L)' 'TPLPAWKTKTDALPQQFARAAVAAARLLEPKAQRVHLASGTLKTEQDVKAWLTRTEKDLLEKIKNGPVVVS' A
#
# COMPACT_ATOMS: atom_id res chain seq x y z
N THR A 1 12.50 -4.70 40.44
CA THR A 1 12.36 -5.49 39.20
C THR A 1 13.70 -6.16 38.89
N PRO A 2 13.76 -7.49 38.73
CA PRO A 2 15.03 -8.21 38.57
C PRO A 2 15.71 -7.89 37.24
N LEU A 3 17.04 -7.69 37.25
CA LEU A 3 17.89 -7.30 36.11
C LEU A 3 17.67 -8.11 34.80
N PRO A 4 17.45 -9.44 34.82
CA PRO A 4 17.20 -10.22 33.61
C PRO A 4 15.93 -9.78 32.86
N ALA A 5 14.89 -9.37 33.59
CA ALA A 5 13.64 -8.92 33.00
C ALA A 5 13.79 -7.59 32.23
N TRP A 6 14.82 -6.80 32.54
CA TRP A 6 15.12 -5.57 31.80
C TRP A 6 15.74 -5.89 30.45
N LYS A 7 16.65 -6.88 30.41
CA LYS A 7 17.27 -7.33 29.16
C LYS A 7 16.22 -7.89 28.19
N THR A 8 15.32 -8.74 28.68
CA THR A 8 14.19 -9.27 27.88
C THR A 8 13.26 -8.18 27.35
N LYS A 9 13.00 -7.12 28.15
CA LYS A 9 12.20 -5.98 27.69
C LYS A 9 12.89 -5.21 26.59
N THR A 10 14.20 -4.97 26.72
CA THR A 10 14.99 -4.28 25.69
C THR A 10 15.07 -5.08 24.41
N ASP A 11 15.31 -6.40 24.49
CA ASP A 11 15.38 -7.30 23.33
C ASP A 11 14.04 -7.39 22.57
N ALA A 12 12.92 -7.15 23.25
CA ALA A 12 11.59 -7.14 22.64
C ALA A 12 11.23 -5.82 21.93
N LEU A 13 11.94 -4.71 22.19
CA LEU A 13 11.62 -3.39 21.63
C LEU A 13 11.61 -3.37 20.09
N PRO A 14 12.61 -3.92 19.37
CA PRO A 14 12.61 -3.90 17.90
C PRO A 14 11.37 -4.57 17.30
N GLN A 15 10.94 -5.70 17.87
CA GLN A 15 9.73 -6.41 17.44
C GLN A 15 8.46 -5.58 17.69
N GLN A 16 8.39 -4.86 18.81
CA GLN A 16 7.26 -4.00 19.13
C GLN A 16 7.19 -2.78 18.20
N PHE A 17 8.32 -2.15 17.89
CA PHE A 17 8.39 -1.05 16.91
C PHE A 17 8.00 -1.52 15.50
N ALA A 18 8.45 -2.69 15.06
CA ALA A 18 8.05 -3.27 13.79
C ALA A 18 6.53 -3.50 13.71
N ARG A 19 5.92 -4.02 14.79
CA ARG A 19 4.45 -4.19 14.88
C ARG A 19 3.72 -2.85 14.87
N ALA A 20 4.24 -1.85 15.56
CA ALA A 20 3.66 -0.51 15.58
C ALA A 20 3.73 0.17 14.20
N ALA A 21 4.83 0.03 13.47
CA ALA A 21 4.96 0.54 12.10
C ALA A 21 3.97 -0.13 11.14
N VAL A 22 3.79 -1.45 11.24
CA VAL A 22 2.78 -2.19 10.45
C VAL A 22 1.36 -1.76 10.82
N ALA A 23 1.08 -1.56 12.11
CA ALA A 23 -0.22 -1.07 12.56
C ALA A 23 -0.48 0.37 12.09
N ALA A 24 0.54 1.24 12.16
CA ALA A 24 0.47 2.60 11.65
C ALA A 24 0.26 2.61 10.14
N ALA A 25 0.94 1.78 9.35
CA ALA A 25 0.71 1.65 7.91
C ALA A 25 -0.73 1.19 7.60
N ARG A 26 -1.26 0.22 8.35
CA ARG A 26 -2.66 -0.22 8.23
C ARG A 26 -3.67 0.88 8.61
N LEU A 27 -3.30 1.77 9.53
CA LEU A 27 -4.14 2.86 10.02
C LEU A 27 -3.99 4.14 9.19
N LEU A 28 -2.87 4.32 8.51
CA LEU A 28 -2.63 5.38 7.52
C LEU A 28 -3.43 5.12 6.24
N GLU A 29 -3.55 3.85 5.82
CA GLU A 29 -4.23 3.50 4.58
C GLU A 29 -5.35 2.45 4.72
N PRO A 30 -6.31 2.58 5.67
CA PRO A 30 -7.42 1.65 5.82
C PRO A 30 -8.43 1.72 4.66
N LYS A 31 -8.34 2.76 3.83
CA LYS A 31 -9.15 2.98 2.62
C LYS A 31 -8.38 2.73 1.32
N ALA A 32 -7.18 2.16 1.38
CA ALA A 32 -6.43 1.82 0.18
C ALA A 32 -7.23 0.85 -0.69
N GLN A 33 -7.80 1.37 -1.78
CA GLN A 33 -8.53 0.54 -2.72
C GLN A 33 -7.49 -0.15 -3.61
N ARG A 34 -7.46 -1.48 -3.57
CA ARG A 34 -6.71 -2.27 -4.55
C ARG A 34 -7.43 -2.21 -5.88
N VAL A 35 -6.75 -1.72 -6.90
CA VAL A 35 -7.31 -1.61 -8.26
C VAL A 35 -6.44 -2.46 -9.16
N HIS A 36 -7.02 -3.53 -9.70
CA HIS A 36 -6.41 -4.23 -10.80
C HIS A 36 -6.57 -3.39 -12.07
N LEU A 37 -5.45 -2.99 -12.64
CA LEU A 37 -5.43 -2.33 -13.93
C LEU A 37 -5.98 -3.31 -14.98
N ALA A 38 -6.85 -2.81 -15.87
CA ALA A 38 -7.46 -3.64 -16.89
C ALA A 38 -6.37 -4.28 -17.76
N SER A 39 -6.15 -5.58 -17.62
CA SER A 39 -5.17 -6.31 -18.44
C SER A 39 -5.69 -6.41 -19.87
N GLY A 40 -4.89 -5.98 -20.84
CA GLY A 40 -5.24 -6.04 -22.26
C GLY A 40 -4.00 -6.27 -23.11
N THR A 41 -4.16 -6.97 -24.25
CA THR A 41 -3.07 -7.14 -25.21
C THR A 41 -2.85 -5.84 -25.97
N LEU A 42 -1.84 -5.07 -25.57
CA LEU A 42 -1.42 -3.86 -26.25
C LEU A 42 -0.53 -4.26 -27.44
N LYS A 43 -1.03 -4.05 -28.67
CA LYS A 43 -0.33 -4.48 -29.90
C LYS A 43 0.36 -3.33 -30.62
N THR A 44 -0.07 -2.10 -30.38
CA THR A 44 0.43 -0.90 -31.06
C THR A 44 0.68 0.23 -30.06
N GLU A 45 1.50 1.21 -30.44
CA GLU A 45 1.77 2.40 -29.61
C GLU A 45 0.49 3.22 -29.32
N GLN A 46 -0.44 3.25 -30.26
CA GLN A 46 -1.75 3.87 -30.06
C GLN A 46 -2.58 3.13 -29.01
N ASP A 47 -2.56 1.79 -28.99
CA ASP A 47 -3.23 1.00 -27.95
C ASP A 47 -2.67 1.31 -26.56
N VAL A 48 -1.34 1.45 -26.45
CA VAL A 48 -0.68 1.80 -25.17
C VAL A 48 -1.15 3.17 -24.68
N LYS A 49 -1.17 4.18 -25.56
CA LYS A 49 -1.63 5.54 -25.20
C LYS A 49 -3.10 5.54 -24.82
N ALA A 50 -3.96 4.87 -25.58
CA ALA A 50 -5.39 4.78 -25.28
C ALA A 50 -5.64 4.09 -23.93
N TRP A 51 -4.90 3.03 -23.64
CA TRP A 51 -4.97 2.32 -22.37
C TRP A 51 -4.51 3.19 -21.20
N LEU A 52 -3.41 3.93 -21.35
CA LEU A 52 -2.93 4.88 -20.34
C LEU A 52 -3.97 5.95 -20.03
N THR A 53 -4.53 6.61 -21.05
CA THR A 53 -5.53 7.68 -20.85
C THR A 53 -6.79 7.18 -20.17
N ARG A 54 -7.24 5.96 -20.50
CA ARG A 54 -8.40 5.34 -19.82
C ARG A 54 -8.08 5.00 -18.37
N THR A 55 -6.90 4.43 -18.14
CA THR A 55 -6.43 4.01 -16.82
C THR A 55 -6.19 5.20 -15.89
N GLU A 56 -5.63 6.29 -16.43
CA GLU A 56 -5.43 7.55 -15.74
C GLU A 56 -6.76 8.13 -15.25
N LYS A 57 -7.79 8.17 -16.11
CA LYS A 57 -9.13 8.64 -15.71
C LYS A 57 -9.73 7.80 -14.57
N ASP A 58 -9.64 6.47 -14.68
CA ASP A 58 -10.14 5.55 -13.66
C ASP A 58 -9.39 5.72 -12.32
N LEU A 59 -8.06 5.80 -12.36
CA LEU A 59 -7.23 6.06 -11.19
C LEU A 59 -7.55 7.41 -10.53
N LEU A 60 -7.71 8.48 -11.32
CA LEU A 60 -8.07 9.81 -10.81
C LEU A 60 -9.44 9.82 -10.14
N GLU A 61 -10.42 9.06 -10.64
CA GLU A 61 -11.72 8.91 -9.97
C GLU A 61 -11.61 8.11 -8.68
N LYS A 62 -10.81 7.05 -8.67
CA LYS A 62 -10.62 6.21 -7.48
C LYS A 62 -9.82 6.91 -6.38
N ILE A 63 -8.83 7.74 -6.74
CA ILE A 63 -8.05 8.56 -5.80
C ILE A 63 -8.96 9.51 -5.00
N LYS A 64 -10.06 10.01 -5.60
CA LYS A 64 -11.05 10.84 -4.87
C LYS A 64 -11.74 10.09 -3.74
N ASN A 65 -11.85 8.77 -3.83
CA ASN A 65 -12.50 7.90 -2.84
C ASN A 65 -11.52 7.34 -1.79
N GLY A 66 -10.22 7.53 -1.98
CA GLY A 66 -9.16 7.09 -1.08
C GLY A 66 -7.85 6.82 -1.81
N PRO A 67 -6.73 6.63 -1.09
CA PRO A 67 -5.46 6.25 -1.71
C PRO A 67 -5.62 4.96 -2.52
N VAL A 68 -4.95 4.87 -3.68
CA VAL A 68 -5.05 3.73 -4.59
C VAL A 68 -3.72 2.99 -4.65
N VAL A 69 -3.76 1.68 -4.41
CA VAL A 69 -2.60 0.81 -4.54
C VAL A 69 -2.73 -0.02 -5.81
N VAL A 70 -1.80 0.16 -6.73
CA VAL A 70 -1.69 -0.59 -7.98
C VAL A 70 -0.94 -1.90 -7.70
N SER A 71 -1.53 -3.05 -8.06
CA SER A 71 -0.95 -4.40 -7.89
C SER A 71 -0.85 -5.16 -9.21
#